data_AF-A0A8B6DJC9-F1
#
_entry.id   AF-A0A8B6DJC9-F1
#
_cell.length_a   1.000
_cell.length_b   1.000
_cell.length_c   1.000
_cell.angle_alpha   90.00
_cell.angle_beta   90.00
_cell.angle_gamma   90.00
#
_symmetry.space_group_name_H-M   'P 1'
#
loop_
_entity.id
_entity.type
_entity.pdbx_description
1 polymer ?
#
loop_
_entity_poly.entity_id
_entity_poly.type
_entity_poly.pdbx_seq_one_letter_code
_entity_poly.pdbx_strand_id
1 'polypeptide(L)'
;MENGNHRRNLPAAEMTKYIVFEANLLELFDRCKKCMTPCSGNINYVHGSLVKISYVCPACEFSFKWFSQPFVGGKPAGNLSMSSSILLSGSIPSKVLRMYNFMNISCISMSTYMSHQKFFIFPAIGHVWFNYQQDYVHDVIQSGRSVVLGGDGRCDTPGHCAKYGSYNMIDLDEGTVADINLIGGYCCTIFLFDLQCD
;
A
#
# COMPACT_ATOMS: atom_id res chain seq x y z
N MET A 1 -14.91 31.05 -10.69
CA MET A 1 -14.66 29.73 -11.32
C MET A 1 -13.18 29.37 -11.11
N GLU A 2 -12.78 28.97 -9.89
CA GLU A 2 -11.35 28.71 -9.57
C GLU A 2 -11.10 27.36 -8.85
N ASN A 3 -12.13 26.52 -8.68
CA ASN A 3 -11.99 25.25 -7.94
C ASN A 3 -11.44 24.07 -8.77
N GLY A 4 -11.14 24.26 -10.06
CA GLY A 4 -10.79 23.17 -10.98
C GLY A 4 -9.33 22.70 -10.91
N ASN A 5 -8.41 23.51 -10.38
CA ASN A 5 -6.97 23.25 -10.50
C ASN A 5 -6.35 22.54 -9.29
N HIS A 6 -6.98 22.61 -8.11
CA HIS A 6 -6.38 22.09 -6.88
C HIS A 6 -6.28 20.55 -6.86
N ARG A 7 -7.28 19.84 -7.42
CA ARG A 7 -7.33 18.36 -7.41
C ARG A 7 -6.29 17.69 -8.32
N ARG A 8 -5.75 18.39 -9.32
CA ARG A 8 -4.76 17.83 -10.26
C ARG A 8 -3.36 17.72 -9.67
N ASN A 9 -3.09 18.39 -8.55
CA ASN A 9 -1.79 18.42 -7.89
C ASN A 9 -1.72 17.58 -6.61
N LEU A 10 -2.78 16.83 -6.27
CA LEU A 10 -2.78 15.97 -5.09
C LEU A 10 -1.84 14.77 -5.28
N PRO A 11 -1.19 14.26 -4.22
CA PRO A 11 -0.53 12.97 -4.26
C PRO A 11 -1.48 11.87 -4.73
N ALA A 12 -0.97 10.91 -5.51
CA ALA A 12 -1.80 9.83 -6.05
C ALA A 12 -2.54 9.01 -4.97
N ALA A 13 -1.98 8.95 -3.75
CA ALA A 13 -2.61 8.31 -2.59
C ALA A 13 -3.93 8.99 -2.18
N GLU A 14 -4.01 10.32 -2.25
CA GLU A 14 -5.14 11.13 -1.79
C GLU A 14 -6.24 11.32 -2.85
N MET A 15 -5.93 11.10 -4.12
CA MET A 15 -6.91 11.21 -5.20
C MET A 15 -8.06 10.20 -5.02
N THR A 16 -9.31 10.61 -5.22
CA THR A 16 -10.45 9.67 -5.28
C THR A 16 -10.36 8.77 -6.50
N LYS A 17 -10.64 7.47 -6.34
CA LYS A 17 -10.66 6.48 -7.42
C LYS A 17 -12.12 6.08 -7.71
N TYR A 18 -12.46 5.90 -8.98
CA TYR A 18 -13.80 5.51 -9.43
C TYR A 18 -13.73 4.20 -10.24
N ILE A 19 -14.79 3.41 -10.19
CA ILE A 19 -14.99 2.26 -11.08
C ILE A 19 -15.75 2.75 -12.31
N VAL A 20 -15.15 2.57 -13.50
CA VAL A 20 -15.73 2.98 -14.78
C VAL A 20 -15.74 1.77 -15.71
N PHE A 21 -16.88 1.53 -16.37
CA PHE A 21 -17.05 0.41 -17.27
C PHE A 21 -16.35 0.69 -18.60
N GLU A 22 -15.92 -0.37 -19.29
CA GLU A 22 -15.11 -0.27 -20.51
C GLU A 22 -15.77 0.59 -21.60
N ALA A 23 -17.06 0.38 -21.87
CA ALA A 23 -17.80 1.15 -22.87
C ALA A 23 -17.79 2.66 -22.54
N ASN A 24 -18.15 3.03 -21.31
CA ASN A 24 -18.15 4.42 -20.86
C ASN A 24 -16.75 5.05 -20.85
N LEU A 25 -15.70 4.25 -20.61
CA LEU A 25 -14.33 4.73 -20.70
C LEU A 25 -13.93 5.01 -22.15
N LEU A 26 -14.26 4.11 -23.08
CA LEU A 26 -13.93 4.22 -24.50
C LEU A 26 -14.67 5.37 -25.19
N GLU A 27 -15.88 5.72 -24.75
CA GLU A 27 -16.63 6.90 -25.20
C GLU A 27 -15.81 8.20 -25.08
N LEU A 28 -14.88 8.31 -24.12
CA LEU A 28 -14.03 9.49 -23.94
C LEU A 28 -12.93 9.65 -25.02
N PHE A 29 -12.76 8.62 -25.88
CA PHE A 29 -11.72 8.51 -26.90
C PHE A 29 -12.29 8.25 -28.30
N ASP A 30 -13.55 8.65 -28.55
CA ASP A 30 -14.25 8.58 -29.84
C ASP A 30 -13.80 9.66 -30.86
N ARG A 31 -12.98 10.61 -30.42
CA ARG A 31 -12.51 11.76 -31.21
C ARG A 31 -11.04 12.06 -30.98
N CYS A 32 -10.38 12.55 -32.04
CA CYS A 32 -9.02 13.03 -31.98
C CYS A 32 -8.90 14.24 -31.04
N LYS A 33 -8.00 14.18 -30.06
CA LYS A 33 -7.71 15.29 -29.14
C LYS A 33 -7.09 16.51 -29.84
N LYS A 34 -6.60 16.37 -31.09
CA LYS A 34 -5.97 17.45 -31.86
C LYS A 34 -6.91 18.08 -32.89
N CYS A 35 -7.60 17.28 -33.71
CA CYS A 35 -8.40 17.76 -34.85
C CYS A 35 -9.90 17.44 -34.75
N MET A 36 -10.34 16.77 -33.68
CA MET A 36 -11.74 16.41 -33.41
C MET A 36 -12.40 15.44 -34.41
N THR A 37 -11.68 15.00 -35.44
CA THR A 37 -12.12 13.92 -36.34
C THR A 37 -12.46 12.66 -35.55
N PRO A 38 -13.54 11.93 -35.92
CA PRO A 38 -13.86 10.63 -35.34
C PRO A 38 -12.63 9.71 -35.31
N CYS A 39 -12.35 9.13 -34.16
CA CYS A 39 -11.24 8.23 -33.91
C CYS A 39 -11.71 7.09 -33.01
N SER A 40 -11.01 5.96 -33.07
CA SER A 40 -11.29 4.84 -32.18
C SER A 40 -10.09 4.59 -31.30
N GLY A 41 -10.14 5.12 -30.07
CA GLY A 41 -9.27 4.69 -28.98
C GLY A 41 -9.46 3.20 -28.72
N ASN A 42 -8.36 2.46 -28.60
CA ASN A 42 -8.40 1.04 -28.23
C ASN A 42 -7.60 0.82 -26.95
N ILE A 43 -8.13 -0.04 -26.08
CA ILE A 43 -7.36 -0.59 -24.96
C ILE A 43 -6.36 -1.58 -25.54
N ASN A 44 -5.07 -1.27 -25.46
CA ASN A 44 -4.03 -2.14 -26.00
C ASN A 44 -3.13 -2.76 -24.94
N TYR A 45 -3.26 -2.34 -23.68
CA TYR A 45 -2.50 -2.89 -22.58
C TYR A 45 -3.25 -2.69 -21.26
N VAL A 46 -3.34 -3.77 -20.49
CA VAL A 46 -3.91 -3.79 -19.15
C VAL A 46 -2.88 -4.42 -18.20
N HIS A 47 -2.64 -3.79 -17.06
CA HIS A 47 -1.69 -4.29 -16.06
C HIS A 47 -2.17 -4.01 -14.64
N GLY A 48 -2.76 -5.02 -14.02
CA GLY A 48 -3.49 -4.82 -12.76
C GLY A 48 -4.71 -3.93 -12.99
N SER A 49 -4.81 -2.83 -12.26
CA SER A 49 -5.84 -1.80 -12.49
C SER A 49 -5.46 -0.76 -13.55
N LEU A 50 -4.24 -0.81 -14.11
CA LEU A 50 -3.82 0.12 -15.16
C LEU A 50 -4.45 -0.26 -16.49
N VAL A 51 -5.06 0.72 -17.16
CA VAL A 51 -5.50 0.63 -18.54
C VAL A 51 -4.72 1.64 -19.36
N LYS A 52 -4.19 1.20 -20.50
CA LYS A 52 -3.58 2.07 -21.51
C LYS A 52 -4.45 2.08 -22.75
N ILE A 53 -4.79 3.29 -23.17
CA ILE A 53 -5.54 3.55 -24.40
C ILE A 53 -4.64 4.29 -25.38
N SER A 54 -4.67 3.89 -26.64
CA SER A 54 -4.01 4.66 -27.71
C SER A 54 -4.76 4.58 -29.02
N TYR A 55 -4.53 5.59 -29.86
CA TYR A 55 -4.98 5.60 -31.25
C TYR A 55 -4.01 6.42 -32.11
N VAL A 56 -4.11 6.22 -33.42
CA VAL A 56 -3.53 7.12 -34.43
C VAL A 56 -4.68 7.72 -35.21
N CYS A 57 -4.71 9.04 -35.33
CA CYS A 57 -5.78 9.73 -36.03
C CYS A 57 -5.64 9.54 -37.55
N PRO A 58 -6.68 9.07 -38.27
CA PRO A 58 -6.58 8.81 -39.71
C PRO A 58 -6.45 10.10 -40.55
N ALA A 59 -6.91 11.25 -40.03
CA ALA A 59 -6.91 12.51 -40.78
C ALA A 59 -5.65 13.38 -40.61
N CYS A 60 -4.98 13.29 -39.46
CA CYS A 60 -3.83 14.17 -39.15
C CYS A 60 -2.62 13.43 -38.59
N GLU A 61 -2.67 12.09 -38.61
CA GLU A 61 -1.60 11.16 -38.20
C GLU A 61 -1.13 11.34 -36.74
N PHE A 62 -1.88 12.10 -35.94
CA PHE A 62 -1.56 12.31 -34.54
C PHE A 62 -1.66 10.99 -33.76
N SER A 63 -0.55 10.61 -33.13
CA SER A 63 -0.48 9.47 -32.20
C SER A 63 -0.77 9.92 -30.78
N PHE A 64 -1.75 9.30 -30.14
CA PHE A 64 -2.14 9.59 -28.77
C PHE A 64 -1.98 8.36 -27.88
N LYS A 65 -1.46 8.57 -26.66
CA LYS A 65 -1.34 7.55 -25.61
C LYS A 65 -1.86 8.12 -24.31
N TRP A 66 -2.67 7.35 -23.62
CA TRP A 66 -3.25 7.71 -22.34
C TRP A 66 -3.20 6.54 -21.37
N PHE A 67 -3.04 6.85 -20.08
CA PHE A 67 -2.97 5.91 -18.98
C PHE A 67 -4.05 6.27 -17.96
N SER A 68 -4.74 5.27 -17.43
CA SER A 68 -5.83 5.50 -16.46
C SER A 68 -5.40 6.03 -15.11
N GLN A 69 -4.10 5.98 -14.81
CA GLN A 69 -3.55 6.36 -13.52
C GLN A 69 -2.09 6.81 -13.65
N PRO A 70 -1.60 7.65 -12.72
CA PRO A 70 -0.19 8.03 -12.66
C PRO A 70 0.70 6.86 -12.22
N PHE A 71 2.00 7.07 -12.32
CA PHE A 71 3.02 6.14 -11.85
C PHE A 71 3.72 6.69 -10.61
N VAL A 72 4.01 5.83 -9.63
CA VAL A 72 4.81 6.12 -8.44
C VAL A 72 5.96 5.11 -8.41
N GLY A 73 7.21 5.60 -8.44
CA GLY A 73 8.38 4.72 -8.50
C GLY A 73 8.37 3.76 -9.71
N GLY A 74 7.83 4.19 -10.85
CA GLY A 74 7.69 3.36 -12.05
C GLY A 74 6.59 2.29 -11.98
N LYS A 75 5.77 2.27 -10.93
CA LYS A 75 4.64 1.35 -10.78
C LYS A 75 3.30 2.08 -10.89
N PRO A 76 2.25 1.47 -11.44
CA PRO A 76 0.94 2.10 -11.50
C PRO A 76 0.42 2.39 -10.09
N ALA A 77 0.01 3.63 -9.83
CA ALA A 77 -0.30 4.09 -8.47
C ALA A 77 -1.42 3.26 -7.81
N GLY A 78 -2.49 2.95 -8.53
CA GLY A 78 -3.59 2.16 -8.01
C GLY A 78 -3.23 0.70 -7.75
N ASN A 79 -2.22 0.14 -8.44
CA ASN A 79 -1.73 -1.20 -8.13
C ASN A 79 -1.03 -1.21 -6.76
N LEU A 80 -0.21 -0.18 -6.48
CA LEU A 80 0.39 0.01 -5.16
C LEU A 80 -0.67 0.27 -4.10
N SER A 81 -1.63 1.18 -4.37
CA SER A 81 -2.73 1.46 -3.43
C SER A 81 -3.53 0.21 -3.10
N MET A 82 -3.86 -0.63 -4.09
CA MET A 82 -4.59 -1.88 -3.86
C MET A 82 -3.80 -2.84 -2.96
N SER A 83 -2.50 -3.02 -3.22
CA SER A 83 -1.65 -3.87 -2.37
C SER A 83 -1.55 -3.34 -0.94
N SER A 84 -1.34 -2.02 -0.78
CA SER A 84 -1.28 -1.38 0.53
C SER A 84 -2.61 -1.51 1.28
N SER A 85 -3.75 -1.26 0.62
CA SER A 85 -5.08 -1.38 1.23
C SER A 85 -5.37 -2.80 1.68
N ILE A 86 -5.02 -3.82 0.89
CA ILE A 86 -5.19 -5.23 1.29
C ILE A 86 -4.39 -5.52 2.55
N LEU A 87 -3.10 -5.13 2.58
CA LEU A 87 -2.22 -5.39 3.72
C LEU A 87 -2.67 -4.65 4.98
N LEU A 88 -2.88 -3.33 4.88
CA LEU A 88 -3.13 -2.46 6.02
C LEU A 88 -4.52 -2.68 6.64
N SER A 89 -5.49 -3.17 5.86
CA SER A 89 -6.81 -3.55 6.38
C SER A 89 -6.84 -4.95 7.01
N GLY A 90 -5.74 -5.71 6.96
CA GLY A 90 -5.72 -7.11 7.39
C GLY A 90 -6.55 -8.04 6.50
N SER A 91 -6.87 -7.63 5.27
CA SER A 91 -7.69 -8.41 4.35
C SER A 91 -6.92 -9.60 3.77
N ILE A 92 -7.59 -10.74 3.60
CA ILE A 92 -6.99 -11.92 2.96
C ILE A 92 -6.86 -11.65 1.45
N PRO A 93 -5.64 -11.58 0.88
CA PRO A 93 -5.44 -11.14 -0.51
C PRO A 93 -6.19 -12.02 -1.51
N SER A 94 -6.17 -13.34 -1.32
CA SER A 94 -6.85 -14.29 -2.21
C SER A 94 -8.37 -14.07 -2.24
N LYS A 95 -8.99 -13.65 -1.13
CA LYS A 95 -10.41 -13.31 -1.09
C LYS A 95 -10.70 -12.00 -1.81
N VAL A 96 -9.87 -10.97 -1.60
CA VAL A 96 -10.03 -9.69 -2.29
C VAL A 96 -9.86 -9.86 -3.79
N LEU A 97 -8.80 -10.52 -4.25
CA LEU A 97 -8.58 -10.73 -5.69
C LEU A 97 -9.71 -11.56 -6.32
N ARG A 98 -10.25 -12.55 -5.60
CA ARG A 98 -11.43 -13.31 -6.04
C ARG A 98 -12.69 -12.45 -6.14
N MET A 99 -12.91 -11.55 -5.18
CA MET A 99 -14.02 -10.59 -5.23
C MET A 99 -13.95 -9.70 -6.47
N TYR A 100 -12.77 -9.14 -6.77
CA TYR A 100 -12.56 -8.35 -7.99
C TYR A 100 -12.84 -9.16 -9.25
N ASN A 101 -12.42 -10.44 -9.27
CA ASN A 101 -12.72 -11.34 -10.38
C ASN A 101 -14.23 -11.58 -10.56
N PHE A 102 -15.00 -11.75 -9.47
CA PHE A 102 -16.46 -11.88 -9.56
C PHE A 102 -17.16 -10.61 -10.07
N MET A 103 -16.60 -9.44 -9.78
CA MET A 103 -17.09 -8.16 -10.30
C MET A 103 -16.63 -7.86 -11.73
N ASN A 104 -15.80 -8.73 -12.34
CA ASN A 104 -15.14 -8.50 -13.61
C ASN A 104 -14.30 -7.20 -13.62
N ILE A 105 -13.62 -6.90 -12.51
CA ILE A 105 -12.72 -5.75 -12.39
C ILE A 105 -11.28 -6.23 -12.50
N SER A 106 -10.55 -5.69 -13.48
CA SER A 106 -9.12 -5.96 -13.64
C SER A 106 -8.34 -5.50 -12.41
N CYS A 107 -7.55 -6.40 -11.83
CA CYS A 107 -6.80 -6.18 -10.60
C CYS A 107 -5.44 -6.85 -10.64
N ILE A 108 -4.60 -6.55 -9.64
CA ILE A 108 -3.25 -7.12 -9.52
C ILE A 108 -3.29 -8.65 -9.31
N SER A 109 -2.23 -9.34 -9.69
CA SER A 109 -2.08 -10.76 -9.35
C SER A 109 -1.55 -10.96 -7.93
N MET A 110 -1.65 -12.20 -7.42
CA MET A 110 -1.02 -12.57 -6.15
C MET A 110 0.50 -12.36 -6.18
N SER A 111 1.16 -12.65 -7.31
CA SER A 111 2.61 -12.45 -7.45
C SER A 111 2.99 -10.97 -7.39
N THR A 112 2.20 -10.09 -8.02
CA THR A 112 2.38 -8.64 -7.93
C THR A 112 2.17 -8.15 -6.49
N TYR A 113 1.14 -8.64 -5.80
CA TYR A 113 0.90 -8.32 -4.38
C TYR A 113 2.11 -8.68 -3.51
N MET A 114 2.62 -9.91 -3.61
CA MET A 114 3.80 -10.35 -2.83
C MET A 114 5.04 -9.51 -3.15
N SER A 115 5.25 -9.16 -4.43
CA SER A 115 6.33 -8.28 -4.85
C SER A 115 6.17 -6.88 -4.24
N HIS A 116 4.96 -6.31 -4.27
CA HIS A 116 4.68 -5.02 -3.66
C HIS A 116 4.94 -5.00 -2.16
N GLN A 117 4.51 -6.04 -1.44
CA GLN A 117 4.80 -6.17 -0.01
C GLN A 117 6.30 -6.14 0.27
N LYS A 118 7.06 -7.01 -0.41
CA LYS A 118 8.50 -7.16 -0.18
C LYS A 118 9.29 -5.90 -0.48
N PHE A 119 9.01 -5.24 -1.60
CA PHE A 119 9.89 -4.18 -2.13
C PHE A 119 9.42 -2.76 -1.83
N PHE A 120 8.15 -2.55 -1.48
CA PHE A 120 7.60 -1.21 -1.31
C PHE A 120 6.89 -1.05 0.03
N ILE A 121 5.98 -1.95 0.37
CA ILE A 121 5.09 -1.74 1.52
C ILE A 121 5.80 -2.02 2.84
N PHE A 122 6.48 -3.16 3.00
CA PHE A 122 7.23 -3.43 4.23
C PHE A 122 8.37 -2.43 4.48
N PRO A 123 9.18 -2.03 3.46
CA PRO A 123 10.14 -0.95 3.65
C PRO A 123 9.50 0.37 4.08
N ALA A 124 8.35 0.75 3.52
CA ALA A 124 7.65 1.97 3.91
C ALA A 124 7.12 1.91 5.35
N ILE A 125 6.52 0.78 5.75
CA ILE A 125 6.08 0.56 7.14
C ILE A 125 7.27 0.62 8.09
N GLY A 126 8.37 -0.08 7.75
CA GLY A 126 9.59 -0.09 8.55
C GLY A 126 10.20 1.30 8.71
N HIS A 127 10.16 2.13 7.67
CA HIS A 127 10.64 3.52 7.73
C HIS A 127 9.76 4.40 8.64
N VAL A 128 8.43 4.28 8.53
CA VAL A 128 7.51 5.02 9.42
C VAL A 128 7.69 4.57 10.87
N TRP A 129 7.80 3.26 11.10
CA TRP A 129 8.06 2.71 12.42
C TRP A 129 9.39 3.18 13.01
N PHE A 130 10.46 3.14 12.21
CA PHE A 130 11.78 3.60 12.62
C PHE A 130 11.75 5.07 13.06
N ASN A 131 11.15 5.95 12.27
CA ASN A 131 11.05 7.37 12.62
C ASN A 131 10.22 7.57 13.89
N TYR A 132 9.07 6.90 14.00
CA TYR A 132 8.24 6.94 15.19
C TYR A 132 9.01 6.54 16.46
N GLN A 133 9.80 5.47 16.37
CA GLN A 133 10.62 5.01 17.48
C GLN A 133 11.73 5.99 17.84
N GLN A 134 12.40 6.59 16.85
CA GLN A 134 13.42 7.62 17.07
C GLN A 134 12.84 8.87 17.75
N ASP A 135 11.68 9.33 17.28
CA ASP A 135 10.99 10.49 17.84
C ASP A 135 10.60 10.23 19.31
N TYR A 136 10.01 9.07 19.60
CA TYR A 136 9.68 8.65 20.97
C TYR A 136 10.92 8.62 21.89
N VAL A 137 12.02 7.99 21.44
CA VAL A 137 13.26 7.93 22.24
C VAL A 137 13.83 9.32 22.48
N HIS A 138 13.82 10.19 21.47
CA HIS A 138 14.28 11.57 21.60
C HIS A 138 13.46 12.35 22.64
N ASP A 139 12.13 12.22 22.60
CA ASP A 139 11.22 12.90 23.53
C ASP A 139 11.41 12.44 24.98
N VAL A 140 11.63 11.14 25.20
CA VAL A 140 11.97 10.57 26.52
C VAL A 140 13.27 11.17 27.05
N ILE A 141 14.33 11.16 26.23
CA ILE A 141 15.64 11.69 26.63
C ILE A 141 15.54 13.18 26.95
N GLN A 142 14.83 13.95 26.13
CA GLN A 142 14.69 15.39 26.29
C GLN A 142 13.86 15.77 27.52
N SER A 143 12.79 15.02 27.81
CA SER A 143 11.97 15.26 29.00
C SER A 143 12.67 14.85 30.30
N GLY A 144 13.67 13.97 30.24
CA GLY A 144 14.37 13.46 31.41
C GLY A 144 13.47 12.68 32.37
N ARG A 145 12.30 12.25 31.89
CA ARG A 145 11.33 11.51 32.70
C ARG A 145 11.80 10.08 32.92
N SER A 146 11.41 9.51 34.05
CA SER A 146 11.50 8.06 34.25
C SER A 146 10.49 7.37 33.33
N VAL A 147 10.87 6.21 32.79
CA VAL A 147 10.01 5.39 31.91
C VAL A 147 9.87 4.01 32.53
N VAL A 148 8.63 3.56 32.69
CA VAL A 148 8.33 2.18 33.13
C VAL A 148 7.95 1.36 31.92
N LEU A 149 8.80 0.43 31.52
CA LEU A 149 8.59 -0.41 30.34
C LEU A 149 7.98 -1.76 30.74
N GLY A 150 6.86 -2.11 30.11
CA GLY A 150 6.24 -3.42 30.19
C GLY A 150 6.41 -4.17 28.87
N GLY A 151 6.62 -5.48 28.94
CA GLY A 151 6.76 -6.33 27.76
C GLY A 151 5.71 -7.44 27.70
N ASP A 152 5.14 -7.68 26.53
CA ASP A 152 4.32 -8.88 26.26
C ASP A 152 4.84 -9.62 25.02
N GLY A 153 4.96 -10.94 25.15
CA GLY A 153 5.35 -11.84 24.08
C GLY A 153 4.15 -12.59 23.55
N ARG A 154 3.88 -12.47 22.25
CA ARG A 154 2.89 -13.31 21.55
C ARG A 154 3.62 -14.34 20.70
N CYS A 155 3.35 -15.60 20.99
CA CYS A 155 3.75 -16.73 20.18
C CYS A 155 2.49 -17.40 19.63
N ASP A 156 2.49 -17.77 18.35
CA ASP A 156 1.42 -18.58 17.79
C ASP A 156 1.37 -19.95 18.50
N THR A 157 0.16 -20.49 18.66
CA THR A 157 -0.05 -21.81 19.30
C THR A 157 0.82 -22.88 18.64
N PRO A 158 1.32 -23.88 19.40
CA PRO A 158 2.22 -24.90 18.88
C PRO A 158 1.65 -25.57 17.62
N GLY A 159 2.37 -25.45 16.51
CA GLY A 159 1.97 -25.95 15.19
C GLY A 159 3.07 -25.75 14.15
N HIS A 160 2.82 -26.14 12.90
CA HIS A 160 3.81 -26.20 11.82
C HIS A 160 4.44 -24.83 11.42
N CYS A 161 3.96 -23.72 12.00
CA CYS A 161 4.43 -22.35 11.77
C CYS A 161 4.89 -21.61 13.05
N ALA A 162 5.04 -22.29 14.19
CA ALA A 162 5.46 -21.67 15.46
C ALA A 162 6.97 -21.33 15.51
N LYS A 163 7.51 -20.75 14.42
CA LYS A 163 8.94 -20.43 14.26
C LYS A 163 9.28 -19.00 14.73
N TYR A 164 8.29 -18.12 14.81
CA TYR A 164 8.51 -16.71 15.17
C TYR A 164 7.44 -16.26 16.16
N GLY A 165 7.85 -15.52 17.19
CA GLY A 165 6.98 -14.76 18.09
C GLY A 165 7.24 -13.27 17.94
N SER A 166 6.28 -12.44 18.34
CA SER A 166 6.46 -11.00 18.45
C SER A 166 6.56 -10.62 19.92
N TYR A 167 7.56 -9.82 20.27
CA TYR A 167 7.69 -9.21 21.59
C TYR A 167 7.46 -7.72 21.47
N ASN A 168 6.45 -7.22 22.18
CA ASN A 168 6.07 -5.83 22.19
C ASN A 168 6.50 -5.22 23.52
N MET A 169 7.17 -4.08 23.46
CA MET A 169 7.54 -3.30 24.64
C MET A 169 6.73 -2.00 24.63
N ILE A 170 6.10 -1.69 25.75
CA ILE A 170 5.18 -0.57 25.92
C ILE A 170 5.65 0.25 27.11
N ASP A 171 5.62 1.56 26.96
CA ASP A 171 5.67 2.48 28.08
C ASP A 171 4.32 2.45 28.82
N LEU A 172 4.35 1.95 30.05
CA LEU A 172 3.14 1.75 30.85
C LEU A 172 2.50 3.06 31.30
N ASP A 173 3.28 4.13 31.41
CA ASP A 173 2.78 5.43 31.86
C ASP A 173 2.01 6.14 30.74
N GLU A 174 2.53 6.07 29.51
CA GLU A 174 1.95 6.73 28.32
C GLU A 174 1.07 5.80 27.46
N GLY A 175 1.04 4.50 27.77
CA GLY A 175 0.35 3.48 26.96
C GLY A 175 0.88 3.36 25.53
N THR A 176 2.13 3.77 25.30
CA THR A 176 2.72 3.92 23.97
C THR A 176 3.69 2.78 23.67
N VAL A 177 3.67 2.25 22.44
CA VAL A 177 4.57 1.16 22.05
C VAL A 177 5.98 1.72 21.83
N ALA A 178 6.93 1.29 22.66
CA ALA A 178 8.33 1.71 22.61
C ALA A 178 9.14 0.88 21.60
N ASP A 179 8.85 -0.42 21.47
CA ASP A 179 9.55 -1.30 20.55
C ASP A 179 8.73 -2.55 20.16
N ILE A 180 8.98 -3.09 18.97
CA ILE A 180 8.38 -4.34 18.48
C ILE A 180 9.47 -5.19 17.83
N ASN A 181 9.75 -6.35 18.44
CA ASN A 181 10.77 -7.28 17.95
C ASN A 181 10.16 -8.60 17.49
N LEU A 182 10.62 -9.08 16.33
CA LEU A 182 10.38 -10.44 15.88
C LEU A 182 11.46 -11.36 16.47
N ILE A 183 11.04 -12.28 17.33
CA ILE A 183 11.92 -13.24 17.98
C ILE A 183 11.75 -14.60 17.29
N GLY A 184 12.84 -15.15 16.78
CA GLY A 184 12.85 -16.50 16.20
C GLY A 184 12.92 -17.57 17.28
N GLY A 185 11.92 -18.45 17.32
CA GLY A 185 11.83 -19.57 18.23
C GLY A 185 12.75 -20.73 17.82
N TYR A 186 13.95 -20.75 18.39
CA TYR A 186 14.45 -21.97 19.02
C TYR A 186 14.38 -21.67 20.52
N CYS A 187 13.74 -22.52 21.33
CA CYS A 187 13.42 -22.28 22.76
C CYS A 187 12.26 -21.31 23.06
N CYS A 188 11.08 -21.88 23.30
CA CYS A 188 10.17 -21.43 24.36
C CYS A 188 10.83 -21.65 25.74
N THR A 189 11.98 -21.03 26.01
CA THR A 189 12.51 -20.93 27.36
C THR A 189 12.22 -19.52 27.83
N ILE A 190 11.17 -19.42 28.65
CA ILE A 190 10.87 -18.40 29.64
C ILE A 190 12.02 -17.36 29.76
N PHE A 191 11.88 -16.22 29.09
CA PHE A 191 12.58 -15.00 29.50
C PHE A 191 11.73 -14.33 30.58
N LEU A 192 11.80 -14.88 31.80
CA LEU A 192 11.65 -14.07 33.01
C LEU A 192 12.96 -13.27 33.10
N PHE A 193 12.95 -12.04 32.61
CA PHE A 193 13.92 -11.07 33.11
C PHE A 193 13.48 -10.75 34.54
N ASP A 194 14.12 -11.38 35.51
CA ASP A 194 14.23 -10.84 36.85
C ASP A 194 14.88 -9.46 36.73
N LEU A 195 14.06 -8.41 36.70
CA LEU A 195 14.46 -7.08 37.12
C LEU A 195 14.56 -7.15 38.65
N GLN A 196 15.68 -7.65 39.15
CA GLN A 196 16.13 -7.29 40.49
C GLN A 196 16.57 -5.83 40.43
N CYS A 197 15.63 -4.95 40.77
CA CYS A 197 15.98 -3.73 41.49
C CYS A 197 16.45 -4.15 42.89
N ASP A 198 17.60 -3.57 43.26
CA ASP A 198 18.41 -3.71 44.49
C ASP A 198 19.35 -4.94 44.59
#